data_AF-A0A6C0F6J5-F1
#
_entry.id   AF-A0A6C0F6J5-F1
#
_cell.length_a   1.000
_cell.length_b   1.000
_cell.length_c   1.000
_cell.angle_alpha   90.00
_cell.angle_beta   90.00
_cell.angle_gamma   90.00
#
_symmetry.space_group_name_H-M   'P 1'
#
loop_
_entity.id
_entity.type
_entity.pdbx_description
1 polymer ?
#
loop_
_entity_poly.entity_id
_entity_poly.type
_entity_poly.pdbx_seq_one_letter_code
_entity_poly.pdbx_strand_id
1 'polypeptide(L)'
;MYRKPSCMNFESSLNSICKWCISNPFIGKNDNNLSKKQMNEKMNKAEKNWGNLLIGRSPENQTSQWTTILGESIVAEILSSQGHTVYRPKNINGYKPDWEIEDAIIEVKTRNWTTSGTAGEKVFGVPYKYAEIPKLYGKPLKIVCVAYQEYELTHGKTKVFGEDISTEKKEMLAFWKERNIEFVKFSDIINNKF
;
A
#
# COMPACT_ATOMS: atom_id res chain seq x y z
N MET A 1 11.23 17.39 2.49
CA MET A 1 12.02 16.45 1.66
C MET A 1 12.09 15.12 2.38
N TYR A 2 11.67 14.03 1.73
CA TYR A 2 11.83 12.67 2.21
C TYR A 2 13.31 12.44 2.51
N ARG A 3 13.59 12.05 3.76
CA ARG A 3 14.90 11.57 4.17
C ARG A 3 14.74 10.09 4.42
N LYS A 4 15.37 9.28 3.58
CA LYS A 4 15.44 7.84 3.74
C LYS A 4 15.87 7.51 5.17
N PRO A 5 15.10 6.71 5.93
CA PRO A 5 15.49 6.32 7.27
C PRO A 5 16.84 5.58 7.22
N SER A 6 17.80 6.01 8.03
CA SER A 6 19.16 5.44 8.07
C SER A 6 19.20 3.95 8.45
N CYS A 7 18.11 3.42 9.00
CA CYS A 7 17.96 2.03 9.40
C CYS A 7 17.38 1.12 8.29
N MET A 8 17.01 1.66 7.13
CA MET A 8 16.38 0.87 6.05
C MET A 8 17.39 0.49 4.96
N ASN A 9 17.69 -0.81 4.86
CA ASN A 9 18.56 -1.39 3.83
C ASN A 9 17.84 -1.54 2.47
N PHE A 10 17.31 -0.44 1.92
CA PHE A 10 16.52 -0.50 0.69
C PHE A 10 17.32 -0.92 -0.55
N GLU A 11 18.58 -0.52 -0.73
CA GLU A 11 19.31 -0.79 -1.98
C GLU A 11 19.54 -2.29 -2.24
N SER A 12 19.91 -3.06 -1.21
CA SER A 12 20.05 -4.51 -1.32
C SER A 12 18.72 -5.26 -1.38
N SER A 13 17.61 -4.59 -1.03
CA SER A 13 16.32 -5.25 -0.77
C SER A 13 15.16 -4.72 -1.61
N LEU A 14 15.36 -3.69 -2.44
CA LEU A 14 14.31 -3.07 -3.26
C LEU A 14 13.61 -4.09 -4.15
N ASN A 15 14.40 -4.91 -4.84
CA ASN A 15 13.90 -6.00 -5.66
C ASN A 15 13.04 -7.00 -4.87
N SER A 16 13.42 -7.30 -3.61
CA SER A 16 12.64 -8.21 -2.76
C SER A 16 11.30 -7.59 -2.33
N ILE A 17 11.29 -6.29 -2.06
CA ILE A 17 10.09 -5.56 -1.66
C ILE A 17 9.15 -5.40 -2.85
N CYS A 18 9.66 -4.99 -4.01
CA CYS A 18 8.86 -4.89 -5.24
C CYS A 18 8.25 -6.25 -5.61
N LYS A 19 9.04 -7.34 -5.52
CA LYS A 19 8.54 -8.71 -5.70
C LYS A 19 7.41 -9.03 -4.73
N TRP A 20 7.57 -8.71 -3.45
CA TRP A 20 6.50 -8.87 -2.45
C TRP A 20 5.27 -8.01 -2.74
N CYS A 21 5.42 -6.81 -3.30
CA CYS A 21 4.27 -5.97 -3.64
C CYS A 21 3.47 -6.51 -4.82
N ILE A 22 4.11 -7.13 -5.82
CA ILE A 22 3.43 -7.55 -7.07
C ILE A 22 3.11 -9.04 -7.11
N SER A 23 3.74 -9.83 -6.24
CA SER A 23 3.55 -11.28 -6.17
C SER A 23 3.57 -11.73 -4.72
N ASN A 24 2.81 -12.77 -4.37
CA ASN A 24 2.86 -13.35 -3.04
C ASN A 24 4.08 -14.28 -2.92
N PRO A 25 5.16 -13.92 -2.21
CA PRO A 25 6.31 -14.81 -2.04
C PRO A 25 6.08 -15.82 -0.90
N PHE A 26 5.05 -15.60 -0.08
CA PHE A 26 4.66 -16.45 1.03
C PHE A 26 3.54 -17.37 0.58
N ILE A 27 3.77 -18.18 -0.44
CA ILE A 27 2.88 -19.29 -0.80
C ILE A 27 3.31 -20.52 -0.01
N GLY A 28 2.40 -21.07 0.78
CA GLY A 28 2.67 -22.28 1.55
C GLY A 28 2.78 -23.46 0.60
N LYS A 29 3.93 -24.16 0.61
CA LYS A 29 3.94 -25.56 0.14
C LYS A 29 3.11 -26.35 1.16
N ASN A 30 2.17 -27.17 0.68
CA ASN A 30 1.39 -28.04 1.56
C ASN A 30 2.35 -28.92 2.35
N ASP A 31 2.38 -28.73 3.66
CA ASP A 31 3.06 -29.59 4.60
C ASP A 31 1.98 -30.48 5.22
N ASN A 32 1.95 -31.75 4.82
CA ASN A 32 0.92 -32.70 5.25
C ASN A 32 0.91 -32.92 6.79
N ASN A 33 1.92 -32.42 7.50
CA ASN A 33 2.03 -32.52 8.95
C ASN A 33 1.44 -31.31 9.70
N LEU A 34 1.00 -30.26 9.02
CA LEU A 34 0.46 -29.05 9.65
C LEU A 34 -1.01 -28.84 9.28
N SER A 35 -1.82 -28.47 10.26
CA SER A 35 -3.17 -27.96 9.98
C SER A 35 -3.11 -26.64 9.22
N LYS A 36 -4.20 -26.32 8.49
CA LYS A 36 -4.35 -25.04 7.79
C LYS A 36 -4.12 -23.82 8.69
N LYS A 37 -4.57 -23.90 9.95
CA LYS A 37 -4.37 -22.83 10.95
C LYS A 37 -2.89 -22.64 11.28
N GLN A 38 -2.18 -23.73 11.57
CA GLN A 38 -0.74 -23.69 11.87
C GLN A 38 0.08 -23.21 10.68
N MET A 39 -0.29 -23.61 9.46
CA MET A 39 0.33 -23.09 8.24
C MET A 39 0.16 -21.57 8.14
N ASN A 40 -1.07 -21.06 8.32
CA ASN A 40 -1.33 -19.62 8.26
C ASN A 40 -0.55 -18.85 9.33
N GLU A 41 -0.49 -19.35 10.57
CA GLU A 41 0.28 -18.74 11.66
C GLU A 41 1.78 -18.71 11.34
N LYS A 42 2.32 -19.81 10.80
CA LYS A 42 3.72 -19.90 10.37
C LYS A 42 4.04 -18.89 9.28
N MET A 43 3.17 -18.78 8.27
CA MET A 43 3.34 -17.86 7.15
C MET A 43 3.21 -16.40 7.60
N ASN A 44 2.24 -16.10 8.46
CA ASN A 44 2.07 -14.77 9.03
C ASN A 44 3.26 -14.33 9.86
N LYS A 45 3.80 -15.23 10.68
CA LYS A 45 5.04 -14.99 11.43
C LYS A 45 6.23 -14.76 10.50
N ALA A 46 6.37 -15.58 9.45
CA ALA A 46 7.47 -15.43 8.48
C ALA A 46 7.41 -14.08 7.74
N GLU A 47 6.24 -13.70 7.24
CA GLU A 47 6.02 -12.42 6.55
C GLU A 47 6.24 -11.23 7.50
N LYS A 48 5.72 -11.29 8.72
CA LYS A 48 5.93 -10.25 9.73
C LYS A 48 7.40 -10.09 10.09
N ASN A 49 8.12 -11.19 10.29
CA ASN A 49 9.56 -11.16 10.59
C ASN A 49 10.34 -10.53 9.43
N TRP A 50 10.08 -10.99 8.21
CA TRP A 50 10.69 -10.44 6.99
C TRP A 50 10.46 -8.94 6.87
N GLY A 51 9.21 -8.49 7.01
CA GLY A 51 8.86 -7.08 6.89
C GLY A 51 9.47 -6.21 7.99
N ASN A 52 9.53 -6.71 9.23
CA ASN A 52 10.18 -6.01 10.34
C ASN A 52 11.69 -5.84 10.11
N LEU A 53 12.38 -6.88 9.61
CA LEU A 53 13.80 -6.78 9.29
C LEU A 53 14.09 -5.70 8.25
N LEU A 54 13.23 -5.57 7.23
CA LEU A 54 13.37 -4.56 6.18
C LEU A 54 13.21 -3.12 6.67
N ILE A 55 12.39 -2.90 7.70
CA ILE A 55 12.23 -1.59 8.34
C ILE A 55 13.23 -1.37 9.50
N GLY A 56 14.28 -2.19 9.56
CA GLY A 56 15.38 -2.04 10.52
C GLY A 56 15.04 -2.48 11.94
N ARG A 57 14.07 -3.38 12.13
CA ARG A 57 13.68 -3.93 13.44
C ARG A 57 14.31 -5.29 13.67
N SER A 58 14.80 -5.53 14.88
CA SER A 58 15.32 -6.83 15.30
C SER A 58 14.18 -7.77 15.77
N PRO A 59 14.44 -9.09 15.87
CA PRO A 59 13.46 -10.05 16.38
C PRO A 59 12.87 -9.70 17.75
N GLU A 60 13.65 -9.06 18.62
CA GLU A 60 13.25 -8.64 19.96
C GLU A 60 12.47 -7.31 20.02
N ASN A 61 12.40 -6.55 18.92
CA ASN A 61 11.74 -5.23 18.87
C ASN A 61 10.83 -5.07 17.64
N GLN A 62 9.98 -6.05 17.39
CA GLN A 62 9.04 -6.00 16.27
C GLN A 62 7.84 -5.08 16.53
N THR A 63 7.31 -4.49 15.46
CA THR A 63 6.06 -3.72 15.48
C THR A 63 4.94 -4.42 14.73
N SER A 64 3.69 -4.18 15.16
CA SER A 64 2.48 -4.58 14.43
C SER A 64 2.19 -3.68 13.22
N GLN A 65 2.75 -2.47 13.18
CA GLN A 65 2.55 -1.48 12.11
C GLN A 65 3.59 -1.57 10.99
N TRP A 66 4.28 -2.71 10.87
CA TRP A 66 5.39 -2.87 9.93
C TRP A 66 4.95 -2.71 8.46
N THR A 67 3.73 -3.13 8.11
CA THR A 67 3.17 -2.99 6.76
C THR A 67 2.96 -1.54 6.36
N THR A 68 2.47 -0.72 7.30
CA THR A 68 2.25 0.71 7.11
C THR A 68 3.57 1.41 6.85
N ILE A 69 4.57 1.15 7.72
CA ILE A 69 5.90 1.73 7.59
C ILE A 69 6.56 1.30 6.28
N LEU A 70 6.55 0.00 5.96
CA LEU A 70 7.15 -0.53 4.75
C LEU A 70 6.48 0.03 3.49
N GLY A 71 5.14 0.01 3.47
CA GLY A 71 4.31 0.48 2.36
C GLY A 71 4.48 1.96 2.06
N GLU A 72 4.41 2.82 3.08
CA GLU A 72 4.67 4.25 2.91
C GLU A 72 6.08 4.48 2.39
N SER A 73 7.08 3.81 2.99
CA SER A 73 8.49 4.03 2.65
C SER A 73 8.82 3.59 1.22
N ILE A 74 8.29 2.44 0.77
CA ILE A 74 8.55 1.97 -0.60
C ILE A 74 7.91 2.88 -1.66
N VAL A 75 6.70 3.41 -1.41
CA VAL A 75 6.06 4.37 -2.31
C VAL A 75 6.90 5.63 -2.43
N ALA A 76 7.36 6.20 -1.32
CA ALA A 76 8.23 7.37 -1.34
C ALA A 76 9.57 7.12 -2.04
N GLU A 77 10.20 5.96 -1.81
CA GLU A 77 11.47 5.61 -2.43
C GLU A 77 11.35 5.50 -3.95
N ILE A 78 10.32 4.79 -4.46
CA ILE A 78 10.11 4.63 -5.90
C ILE A 78 9.83 5.97 -6.57
N LEU A 79 8.91 6.78 -6.02
CA LEU A 79 8.60 8.09 -6.57
C LEU A 79 9.83 9.03 -6.57
N SER A 80 10.62 8.99 -5.49
CA SER A 80 11.87 9.76 -5.44
C SER A 80 12.88 9.28 -6.50
N SER A 81 12.98 7.96 -6.71
CA SER A 81 13.85 7.39 -7.76
C SER A 81 13.41 7.74 -9.18
N GLN A 82 12.14 8.09 -9.36
CA GLN A 82 11.54 8.55 -10.62
C GLN A 82 11.68 10.06 -10.83
N GLY A 83 12.32 10.78 -9.90
CA GLY A 83 12.58 12.21 -10.01
C GLY A 83 11.55 13.10 -9.32
N HIS A 84 10.57 12.54 -8.62
CA HIS A 84 9.63 13.34 -7.83
C HIS A 84 10.26 13.82 -6.52
N THR A 85 9.93 15.05 -6.12
CA THR A 85 10.25 15.55 -4.79
C THR A 85 9.19 15.10 -3.81
N VAL A 86 9.47 14.05 -3.05
CA VAL A 86 8.54 13.53 -2.04
C VAL A 86 8.68 14.27 -0.71
N TYR A 87 7.57 14.65 -0.08
CA TYR A 87 7.55 15.27 1.24
C TYR A 87 6.35 14.84 2.08
N ARG A 88 6.45 15.07 3.40
CA ARG A 88 5.29 14.94 4.29
C ARG A 88 4.41 16.18 4.09
N PRO A 89 3.12 16.03 3.78
CA PRO A 89 2.20 17.15 3.63
C PRO A 89 2.07 17.93 4.94
N LYS A 90 1.75 19.22 4.83
CA LYS A 90 1.37 20.03 6.00
C LYS A 90 0.07 19.50 6.59
N ASN A 91 -0.09 19.55 7.91
CA ASN A 91 -1.38 19.25 8.52
C ASN A 91 -2.35 20.42 8.26
N ILE A 92 -3.43 20.16 7.52
CA ILE A 92 -4.50 21.13 7.24
C ILE A 92 -5.82 20.54 7.75
N ASN A 93 -6.53 21.28 8.60
CA ASN A 93 -7.81 20.86 9.20
C ASN A 93 -7.77 19.47 9.89
N GLY A 94 -6.62 19.07 10.44
CA GLY A 94 -6.44 17.78 11.09
C GLY A 94 -6.13 16.62 10.14
N TYR A 95 -6.14 16.86 8.83
CA TYR A 95 -5.76 15.86 7.84
C TYR A 95 -4.24 15.74 7.72
N LYS A 96 -3.77 14.49 7.71
CA LYS A 96 -2.36 14.14 7.55
C LYS A 96 -2.20 12.97 6.56
N PRO A 97 -2.30 13.23 5.24
CA PRO A 97 -1.99 12.23 4.23
C PRO A 97 -0.54 11.75 4.34
N ASP A 98 -0.24 10.63 3.70
CA ASP A 98 1.07 9.99 3.85
C ASP A 98 2.17 10.80 3.13
N TRP A 99 1.97 11.11 1.86
CA TRP A 99 2.96 11.83 1.05
C TRP A 99 2.35 12.91 0.19
N GLU A 100 3.19 13.84 -0.23
CA GLU A 100 2.89 14.85 -1.20
C GLU A 100 4.06 14.94 -2.19
N ILE A 101 3.72 15.08 -3.47
CA ILE A 101 4.65 15.36 -4.55
C ILE A 101 4.18 16.64 -5.28
N GLU A 102 4.80 16.98 -6.41
CA GLU A 102 4.50 18.21 -7.15
C GLU A 102 3.02 18.30 -7.55
N ASP A 103 2.45 17.20 -8.03
CA ASP A 103 1.15 17.15 -8.71
C ASP A 103 0.08 16.33 -7.96
N ALA A 104 0.42 15.70 -6.83
CA ALA A 104 -0.51 14.85 -6.10
C ALA A 104 -0.29 14.81 -4.58
N ILE A 105 -1.39 14.55 -3.86
CA ILE A 105 -1.40 14.03 -2.50
C ILE A 105 -1.57 12.51 -2.56
N ILE A 106 -0.85 11.80 -1.71
CA ILE A 106 -0.77 10.34 -1.74
C ILE A 106 -1.18 9.79 -0.38
N GLU A 107 -2.13 8.86 -0.41
CA GLU A 107 -2.48 8.02 0.73
C GLU A 107 -2.18 6.56 0.38
N VAL A 108 -1.33 5.92 1.17
CA VAL A 108 -0.89 4.55 0.96
C VAL A 108 -1.78 3.59 1.74
N LYS A 109 -2.20 2.52 1.08
CA LYS A 109 -3.01 1.45 1.67
C LYS A 109 -2.35 0.11 1.37
N THR A 110 -1.62 -0.37 2.36
CA THR A 110 -0.86 -1.61 2.28
C THR A 110 -1.54 -2.71 3.08
N ARG A 111 -1.63 -3.89 2.46
CA ARG A 111 -2.08 -5.11 3.15
C ARG A 111 -1.12 -6.24 2.83
N ASN A 112 -0.72 -6.99 3.85
CA ASN A 112 0.15 -8.14 3.69
C ASN A 112 -0.62 -9.39 3.23
N TRP A 113 0.09 -10.38 2.68
CA TRP A 113 -0.54 -11.52 1.99
C TRP A 113 -1.13 -12.56 2.92
N THR A 114 -0.61 -12.66 4.14
CA THR A 114 -0.92 -13.78 5.05
C THR A 114 -2.01 -13.44 6.06
N THR A 115 -2.44 -12.18 6.17
CA THR A 115 -3.47 -11.77 7.12
C THR A 115 -4.87 -11.86 6.48
N SER A 116 -5.67 -12.81 6.95
CA SER A 116 -7.09 -12.90 6.62
C SER A 116 -7.93 -11.83 7.33
N GLY A 117 -9.14 -11.57 6.83
CA GLY A 117 -10.13 -10.71 7.48
C GLY A 117 -10.45 -9.46 6.68
N THR A 118 -11.16 -8.54 7.33
CA THR A 118 -11.77 -7.35 6.71
C THR A 118 -10.87 -6.12 6.71
N ALA A 119 -9.59 -6.27 7.06
CA ALA A 119 -8.65 -5.16 7.10
C ALA A 119 -8.57 -4.40 5.75
N GLY A 120 -8.72 -5.13 4.63
CA GLY A 120 -8.76 -4.56 3.29
C GLY A 120 -10.00 -3.73 2.96
N GLU A 121 -11.10 -3.87 3.72
CA GLU A 121 -12.35 -3.12 3.46
C GLU A 121 -12.22 -1.65 3.82
N LYS A 122 -11.27 -1.30 4.71
CA LYS A 122 -11.03 0.10 5.11
C LYS A 122 -10.59 0.98 3.94
N VAL A 123 -10.03 0.39 2.88
CA VAL A 123 -9.59 1.12 1.68
C VAL A 123 -10.76 1.88 1.02
N PHE A 124 -11.98 1.35 1.10
CA PHE A 124 -13.17 1.95 0.47
C PHE A 124 -13.67 3.20 1.20
N GLY A 125 -13.32 3.36 2.48
CA GLY A 125 -13.65 4.55 3.25
C GLY A 125 -12.70 5.72 3.01
N VAL A 126 -11.57 5.50 2.32
CA VAL A 126 -10.55 6.52 2.09
C VAL A 126 -11.06 7.71 1.28
N PRO A 127 -11.78 7.51 0.15
CA PRO A 127 -12.34 8.64 -0.60
C PRO A 127 -13.29 9.50 0.23
N TYR A 128 -14.11 8.88 1.09
CA TYR A 128 -15.02 9.60 1.97
C TYR A 128 -14.25 10.38 3.05
N LYS A 129 -13.31 9.72 3.76
CA LYS A 129 -12.49 10.34 4.81
C LYS A 129 -11.78 11.58 4.28
N TYR A 130 -11.27 11.50 3.07
CA TYR A 130 -10.41 12.51 2.46
C TYR A 130 -11.07 13.27 1.31
N ALA A 131 -12.40 13.35 1.31
CA ALA A 131 -13.17 14.03 0.26
C ALA A 131 -12.75 15.50 0.06
N GLU A 132 -12.25 16.15 1.12
CA GLU A 132 -11.83 17.55 1.11
C GLU A 132 -10.38 17.77 0.65
N ILE A 133 -9.56 16.70 0.61
CA ILE A 133 -8.12 16.81 0.34
C ILE A 133 -7.82 17.52 -0.98
N PRO A 134 -8.50 17.21 -2.10
CA PRO A 134 -8.16 17.87 -3.35
C PRO A 134 -8.37 19.39 -3.33
N LYS A 135 -9.38 19.86 -2.58
CA LYS A 135 -9.62 21.28 -2.37
C LYS A 135 -8.61 21.90 -1.40
N LEU A 136 -8.31 21.23 -0.28
CA LEU A 136 -7.44 21.76 0.77
C LEU A 136 -5.98 21.90 0.32
N TYR A 137 -5.51 20.97 -0.52
CA TYR A 137 -4.12 20.93 -1.00
C TYR A 137 -3.97 21.43 -2.44
N GLY A 138 -5.07 21.64 -3.17
CA GLY A 138 -5.06 22.05 -4.57
C GLY A 138 -4.52 20.98 -5.52
N LYS A 139 -4.55 19.70 -5.12
CA LYS A 139 -3.93 18.56 -5.84
C LYS A 139 -4.81 17.32 -5.77
N PRO A 140 -4.88 16.49 -6.82
CA PRO A 140 -5.57 15.21 -6.75
C PRO A 140 -5.06 14.32 -5.60
N LEU A 141 -5.97 13.52 -5.05
CA LEU A 141 -5.65 12.46 -4.09
C LEU A 141 -5.49 11.12 -4.82
N LYS A 142 -4.30 10.55 -4.72
CA LYS A 142 -3.95 9.21 -5.24
C LYS A 142 -3.93 8.22 -4.07
N ILE A 143 -4.83 7.23 -4.09
CA ILE A 143 -4.90 6.17 -3.09
C ILE A 143 -4.11 4.96 -3.60
N VAL A 144 -2.87 4.83 -3.16
CA VAL A 144 -1.93 3.82 -3.65
C VAL A 144 -2.14 2.50 -2.93
N CYS A 145 -2.61 1.51 -3.67
CA CYS A 145 -2.88 0.16 -3.16
C CYS A 145 -1.63 -0.70 -3.33
N VAL A 146 -1.10 -1.25 -2.23
CA VAL A 146 0.18 -1.96 -2.20
C VAL A 146 0.01 -3.41 -1.74
N ALA A 147 0.76 -4.33 -2.35
CA ALA A 147 0.80 -5.76 -2.01
C ALA A 147 -0.58 -6.41 -2.15
N TYR A 148 -1.03 -7.15 -1.13
CA TYR A 148 -2.29 -7.87 -1.20
C TYR A 148 -3.50 -6.94 -1.39
N GLN A 149 -3.39 -5.66 -1.01
CA GLN A 149 -4.46 -4.69 -1.24
C GLN A 149 -4.70 -4.49 -2.73
N GLU A 150 -3.65 -4.34 -3.54
CA GLU A 150 -3.77 -4.24 -4.99
C GLU A 150 -4.32 -5.53 -5.60
N TYR A 151 -3.79 -6.67 -5.14
CA TYR A 151 -4.21 -7.98 -5.62
C TYR A 151 -5.70 -8.21 -5.38
N GLU A 152 -6.20 -7.94 -4.17
CA GLU A 152 -7.60 -8.10 -3.81
C GLU A 152 -8.51 -7.17 -4.61
N LEU A 153 -8.08 -5.92 -4.84
CA LEU A 153 -8.82 -4.96 -5.65
C LEU A 153 -8.75 -5.23 -7.16
N THR A 154 -7.87 -6.13 -7.61
CA THR A 154 -7.78 -6.55 -9.02
C THR A 154 -8.47 -7.88 -9.27
N HIS A 155 -8.30 -8.86 -8.37
CA HIS A 155 -8.70 -10.26 -8.57
C HIS A 155 -9.76 -10.74 -7.58
N GLY A 156 -10.01 -10.01 -6.50
CA GLY A 156 -10.96 -10.39 -5.46
C GLY A 156 -12.41 -10.10 -5.84
N LYS A 157 -13.31 -10.21 -4.85
CA LYS A 157 -14.76 -9.98 -5.02
C LYS A 157 -15.13 -8.50 -5.13
N THR A 158 -14.32 -7.62 -4.54
CA THR A 158 -14.58 -6.18 -4.49
C THR A 158 -13.55 -5.45 -5.35
N LYS A 159 -13.62 -5.69 -6.67
CA LYS A 159 -12.71 -5.08 -7.63
C LYS A 159 -12.87 -3.57 -7.72
N VAL A 160 -11.75 -2.87 -7.77
CA VAL A 160 -11.59 -1.46 -8.15
C VAL A 160 -10.77 -1.34 -9.44
N PHE A 161 -10.00 -2.37 -9.77
CA PHE A 161 -9.18 -2.43 -10.97
C PHE A 161 -9.67 -3.52 -11.93
N GLY A 162 -9.49 -3.29 -13.24
CA GLY A 162 -9.86 -4.23 -14.30
C GLY A 162 -11.22 -3.91 -14.95
N GLU A 163 -11.63 -4.74 -15.89
CA GLU A 163 -12.82 -4.50 -16.72
C GLU A 163 -14.11 -5.05 -16.08
N ASP A 164 -13.98 -6.15 -15.34
CA ASP A 164 -15.06 -6.88 -14.65
C ASP A 164 -15.51 -6.18 -13.34
N ILE A 165 -15.74 -4.87 -13.40
CA ILE A 165 -16.31 -4.10 -12.30
C ILE A 165 -17.80 -3.88 -12.58
N SER A 166 -18.65 -4.11 -11.58
CA SER A 166 -20.11 -3.91 -11.73
C SER A 166 -20.43 -2.43 -11.99
N THR A 167 -21.58 -2.17 -12.62
CA THR A 167 -22.00 -0.82 -12.98
C THR A 167 -22.05 0.11 -11.77
N GLU A 168 -22.60 -0.36 -10.64
CA GLU A 168 -22.74 0.43 -9.41
C GLU A 168 -21.36 0.84 -8.85
N LYS A 169 -20.38 -0.06 -8.91
CA LYS A 169 -19.02 0.24 -8.48
C LYS A 169 -18.34 1.20 -9.46
N LYS A 170 -18.56 1.06 -10.77
CA LYS A 170 -18.04 2.00 -11.78
C LYS A 170 -18.58 3.41 -11.56
N GLU A 171 -19.87 3.56 -11.27
CA GLU A 171 -20.49 4.85 -10.95
C GLU A 171 -19.87 5.49 -9.71
N MET A 172 -19.66 4.72 -8.63
CA MET A 172 -18.97 5.22 -7.45
C MET A 172 -17.53 5.66 -7.75
N LEU A 173 -16.78 4.88 -8.53
CA LEU A 173 -15.41 5.25 -8.91
C LEU A 173 -15.38 6.51 -9.80
N ALA A 174 -16.32 6.64 -10.73
CA ALA A 174 -16.47 7.84 -11.55
C ALA A 174 -16.79 9.08 -10.70
N PHE A 175 -17.72 8.95 -9.74
CA PHE A 175 -18.05 10.02 -8.80
C PHE A 175 -16.85 10.54 -8.01
N TRP A 176 -15.97 9.63 -7.56
CA TRP A 176 -14.74 10.01 -6.87
C TRP A 176 -13.71 10.62 -7.82
N LYS A 177 -13.58 10.09 -9.03
CA LYS A 177 -12.66 10.60 -10.05
C LYS A 177 -12.99 12.04 -10.45
N GLU A 178 -14.28 12.37 -10.61
CA GLU A 178 -14.75 13.75 -10.85
C GLU A 178 -14.34 14.74 -9.74
N ARG A 179 -14.06 14.21 -8.54
CA ARG A 179 -13.60 14.99 -7.38
C ARG A 179 -12.09 14.95 -7.20
N ASN A 180 -11.34 14.52 -8.23
CA ASN A 180 -9.89 14.36 -8.21
C ASN A 180 -9.41 13.35 -7.15
N ILE A 181 -10.15 12.27 -6.94
CA ILE A 181 -9.78 11.16 -6.04
C ILE A 181 -9.78 9.86 -6.84
N GLU A 182 -8.66 9.14 -6.85
CA GLU A 182 -8.57 7.86 -7.55
C GLU A 182 -7.70 6.83 -6.83
N PHE A 183 -8.02 5.56 -7.06
CA PHE A 183 -7.20 4.44 -6.62
C PHE A 183 -6.13 4.15 -7.66
N VAL A 184 -4.92 3.90 -7.20
CA VAL A 184 -3.74 3.64 -8.04
C VAL A 184 -3.12 2.31 -7.66
N LYS A 185 -2.74 1.51 -8.66
CA LYS A 185 -1.95 0.30 -8.43
C LYS A 185 -0.52 0.69 -8.12
N PHE A 186 0.07 0.10 -7.09
CA PHE A 186 1.49 0.22 -6.87
C PHE A 186 2.31 -0.36 -8.04
N SER A 187 1.81 -1.39 -8.72
CA SER A 187 2.43 -1.89 -9.94
C SER A 187 2.48 -0.86 -11.08
N ASP A 188 1.53 0.07 -11.17
CA ASP A 188 1.59 1.18 -12.14
C ASP A 188 2.70 2.17 -11.76
N ILE A 189 2.88 2.45 -10.46
CA ILE A 189 3.99 3.28 -9.97
C ILE A 189 5.32 2.65 -10.35
N ILE A 190 5.55 1.37 -10.07
CA ILE A 190 6.82 0.68 -10.41
C ILE A 190 7.16 0.78 -11.90
N ASN A 191 6.14 0.81 -12.77
CA ASN A 191 6.30 0.82 -14.22
C ASN A 191 6.30 2.24 -14.83
N ASN A 192 6.49 3.29 -14.02
CA ASN A 192 6.46 4.70 -14.44
C ASN A 192 5.13 5.10 -15.12
N LYS A 193 4.00 4.59 -14.62
CA LYS A 193 2.64 4.91 -15.10
C LYS A 193 1.84 5.66 -14.03
N PHE A 194 2.51 6.51 -13.26
CA PHE A 194 1.91 7.23 -12.14
C PHE A 194 1.28 8.56 -12.56
#